data_AF-E3RSN1-F1
#
_entry.id   AF-E3RSN1-F1
#
_cell.length_a   1.000
_cell.length_b   1.000
_cell.length_c   1.000
_cell.angle_alpha   90.00
_cell.angle_beta   90.00
_cell.angle_gamma   90.00
#
_symmetry.space_group_name_H-M   'P 1'
#
loop_
_entity.id
_entity.type
_entity.pdbx_description
1 polymer ?
#
loop_
_entity_poly.entity_id
_entity_poly.type
_entity_poly.pdbx_seq_one_letter_code
_entity_poly.pdbx_strand_id
1 'polypeptide(L)'
;MVYTGAKSYIYGKEPWGSRDTTPIRERLKERRRRWAHLLHERHYQPLISEVLENEISKYSSSTTISSTNRIPHMHDCALILTSTPPVFAAAVDGTLVSRMMSDTDLEKQYQPSIYAQLLTDRYGKPPSLNQYLTIRDMVADYLAQGEASEHAWQLDNISPPLVTKQASMQGYRKYLHTSSRSAKRVETLDRFCHGVQARWLETPASVRDTPFEYPPGECGYSKDSHARLAQHRAHQSYNYVMNLVEDICTYIHRTCIFEQHFTMHQFIIYLIFKPDQAAIVEIFCSGLLQVWAENGGGFNAYPAGRSVESARRLSDVEWSLHARHARLESSLIENLRLQQQRAEE
;
A
#
# COMPACT_ATOMS: atom_id res chain seq x y z
N MET A 1 -17.39 46.44 49.07
CA MET A 1 -17.17 45.52 50.21
C MET A 1 -18.43 45.59 51.06
N VAL A 2 -19.23 44.56 51.33
CA VAL A 2 -19.06 43.10 51.34
C VAL A 2 -20.42 42.44 51.09
N TYR A 3 -20.37 41.22 50.56
CA TYR A 3 -21.42 40.27 50.16
C TYR A 3 -22.56 39.98 51.16
N THR A 4 -23.76 39.74 50.60
CA THR A 4 -24.73 38.65 50.89
C THR A 4 -25.77 38.69 49.74
N GLY A 5 -26.26 37.66 49.07
CA GLY A 5 -26.41 36.24 49.34
C GLY A 5 -27.78 35.83 48.78
N ALA A 6 -27.76 34.94 47.77
CA ALA A 6 -28.84 34.05 47.29
C ALA A 6 -30.20 34.61 46.80
N LYS A 7 -30.52 34.33 45.52
CA LYS A 7 -31.82 33.76 45.13
C LYS A 7 -31.64 32.70 44.03
N SER A 8 -32.27 31.56 44.26
CA SER A 8 -32.36 30.38 43.41
C SER A 8 -33.13 30.65 42.14
N TYR A 9 -32.81 29.92 41.06
CA TYR A 9 -33.78 29.61 40.01
C TYR A 9 -33.58 28.20 39.48
N ILE A 10 -34.73 27.63 39.10
CA ILE A 10 -35.05 26.22 39.02
C ILE A 10 -34.74 25.66 37.63
N TYR A 11 -34.10 24.49 37.65
CA TYR A 11 -34.13 23.36 36.71
C TYR A 11 -34.89 23.56 35.39
N GLY A 12 -34.14 23.78 34.31
CA GLY A 12 -34.55 23.45 32.94
C GLY A 12 -33.82 22.18 32.50
N LYS A 13 -34.56 21.12 32.18
CA LYS A 13 -34.03 19.90 31.56
C LYS A 13 -33.51 20.22 30.16
N GLU A 14 -32.19 20.19 29.97
CA GLU A 14 -31.62 20.02 28.64
C GLU A 14 -31.62 18.53 28.26
N PRO A 15 -31.96 18.18 27.00
CA PRO A 15 -31.94 16.81 26.55
C PRO A 15 -30.49 16.35 26.47
N TRP A 16 -30.22 15.20 27.07
CA TRP A 16 -28.97 14.47 26.94
C TRP A 16 -28.75 14.13 25.47
N GLY A 17 -28.09 15.04 24.74
CA GLY A 17 -27.39 14.70 23.52
C GLY A 17 -26.30 13.72 23.91
N SER A 18 -26.53 12.44 23.60
CA SER A 18 -25.49 11.42 23.62
C SER A 18 -24.31 11.96 22.82
N ARG A 19 -23.25 12.37 23.51
CA ARG A 19 -21.94 12.52 22.88
C ARG A 19 -21.57 11.12 22.40
N ASP A 20 -21.79 10.91 21.12
CA ASP A 20 -21.29 9.76 20.40
C ASP A 20 -19.76 9.85 20.49
N THR A 21 -19.19 9.16 21.48
CA THR A 21 -17.74 9.08 21.72
C THR A 21 -17.10 8.02 20.83
N THR A 22 -17.68 7.73 19.67
CA THR A 22 -17.02 6.90 18.67
C THR A 22 -15.74 7.63 18.24
N PRO A 23 -14.55 7.04 18.43
CA PRO A 23 -13.30 7.69 18.04
C PRO A 23 -13.39 8.07 16.56
N ILE A 24 -13.13 9.33 16.24
CA ILE A 24 -13.05 9.78 14.85
C ILE A 24 -11.97 8.92 14.19
N ARG A 25 -12.39 7.99 13.33
CA ARG A 25 -11.48 7.15 12.57
C ARG A 25 -10.66 8.06 11.67
N GLU A 26 -9.39 8.24 12.01
CA GLU A 26 -8.48 9.03 11.20
C GLU A 26 -8.46 8.52 9.76
N ARG A 27 -8.62 9.44 8.80
CA ARG A 27 -8.61 9.09 7.38
C ARG A 27 -7.22 8.70 6.93
N LEU A 28 -7.13 7.78 5.97
CA LEU A 28 -5.84 7.30 5.40
C LEU A 28 -4.91 8.47 5.01
N LYS A 29 -5.47 9.47 4.32
CA LYS A 29 -4.76 10.66 3.88
C LYS A 29 -4.11 11.44 5.03
N GLU A 30 -4.85 11.68 6.11
CA GLU A 30 -4.37 12.45 7.27
C GLU A 30 -3.24 11.69 7.97
N ARG A 31 -3.42 10.38 8.15
CA ARG A 31 -2.42 9.50 8.73
C ARG A 31 -1.12 9.48 7.91
N ARG A 32 -1.22 9.29 6.59
CA ARG A 32 -0.05 9.24 5.71
C ARG A 32 0.70 10.57 5.69
N ARG A 33 -0.01 11.70 5.75
CA ARG A 33 0.61 13.02 5.91
C ARG A 33 1.35 13.17 7.23
N ARG A 34 0.75 12.74 8.35
CA ARG A 34 1.43 12.73 9.65
C ARG A 34 2.69 11.86 9.60
N TRP A 35 2.61 10.66 9.04
CA TRP A 35 3.75 9.76 8.93
C TRP A 35 4.87 10.31 8.05
N ALA A 36 4.53 10.95 6.93
CA ALA A 36 5.51 11.66 6.10
C ALA A 36 6.20 12.78 6.89
N HIS A 37 5.45 13.57 7.66
CA HIS A 37 6.02 14.59 8.53
C HIS A 37 6.99 14.00 9.57
N LEU A 38 6.59 12.95 10.28
CA LEU A 38 7.47 12.27 11.24
C LEU A 38 8.75 11.71 10.59
N LEU A 39 8.64 11.19 9.36
CA LEU A 39 9.79 10.71 8.61
C LEU A 39 10.78 11.85 8.31
N HIS A 40 10.29 12.98 7.79
CA HIS A 40 11.12 14.14 7.43
C HIS A 40 11.77 14.81 8.65
N GLU A 41 11.03 14.91 9.77
CA GLU A 41 11.55 15.42 11.04
C GLU A 41 12.47 14.40 11.76
N ARG A 42 12.67 13.22 11.17
CA ARG A 42 13.45 12.10 11.72
C ARG A 42 12.98 11.65 13.10
N HIS A 43 11.67 11.74 13.35
CA HIS A 43 10.99 11.21 14.54
C HIS A 43 10.63 9.74 14.31
N TYR A 44 11.65 8.87 14.26
CA TYR A 44 11.47 7.48 13.85
C TYR A 44 10.72 6.64 14.88
N GLN A 45 10.99 6.82 16.18
CA GLN A 45 10.31 6.05 17.22
C GLN A 45 8.77 6.19 17.17
N PRO A 46 8.17 7.40 17.15
CA PRO A 46 6.71 7.53 17.07
C PRO A 46 6.18 7.03 15.74
N LEU A 47 6.87 7.28 14.63
CA LEU A 47 6.49 6.75 13.31
C LEU A 47 6.41 5.22 13.31
N ILE A 48 7.44 4.57 13.82
CA ILE A 48 7.53 3.11 13.90
C ILE A 48 6.42 2.56 14.78
N SER A 49 6.22 3.14 15.97
CA SER A 49 5.17 2.71 16.87
C SER A 49 3.78 2.80 16.22
N GLU A 50 3.44 3.93 15.61
CA GLU A 50 2.14 4.12 14.96
C GLU A 50 1.91 3.13 13.82
N VAL A 51 2.90 2.92 12.95
CA VAL A 51 2.76 1.98 11.82
C VAL A 51 2.61 0.55 12.35
N LEU A 52 3.48 0.12 13.27
CA LEU A 52 3.46 -1.25 13.79
C LEU A 52 2.20 -1.55 14.60
N GLU A 53 1.61 -0.59 15.30
CA GLU A 53 0.33 -0.78 15.99
C GLU A 53 -0.82 -1.09 15.04
N ASN A 54 -0.81 -0.46 13.86
CA ASN A 54 -1.80 -0.71 12.82
C ASN A 54 -1.57 -2.06 12.10
N GLU A 55 -0.32 -2.52 12.02
CA GLU A 55 0.04 -3.66 11.20
C GLU A 55 0.23 -4.97 11.97
N ILE A 56 0.93 -4.96 13.12
CA ILE A 56 1.32 -6.20 13.84
C ILE A 56 0.10 -7.02 14.30
N SER A 57 -1.02 -6.37 14.63
CA SER A 57 -2.24 -7.07 15.08
C SER A 57 -2.79 -8.05 14.03
N LYS A 58 -2.54 -7.80 12.74
CA LYS A 58 -2.91 -8.68 11.62
C LYS A 58 -2.13 -10.00 11.60
N TYR A 59 -1.08 -10.11 12.43
CA TYR A 59 -0.14 -11.23 12.47
C TYR A 59 -0.20 -12.02 13.78
N SER A 60 -1.29 -11.90 14.54
CA SER A 60 -1.49 -12.65 15.79
C SER A 60 -1.35 -14.18 15.64
N SER A 61 -1.67 -14.72 14.45
CA SER A 61 -1.54 -16.15 14.11
C SER A 61 -0.33 -16.48 13.21
N SER A 62 0.58 -15.52 13.00
CA SER A 62 1.74 -15.72 12.12
C SER A 62 2.83 -16.54 12.79
N THR A 63 3.41 -17.49 12.06
CA THR A 63 4.64 -18.19 12.47
C THR A 63 5.91 -17.50 11.98
N THR A 64 5.79 -16.55 11.04
CA THR A 64 6.92 -15.84 10.46
C THR A 64 7.36 -14.65 11.31
N ILE A 65 6.42 -14.01 12.00
CA ILE A 65 6.65 -12.85 12.86
C ILE A 65 5.91 -13.05 14.17
N SER A 66 6.62 -12.87 15.28
CA SER A 66 6.01 -12.84 16.60
C SER A 66 5.38 -11.46 16.85
N SER A 67 4.07 -11.43 17.05
CA SER A 67 3.35 -10.20 17.41
C SER A 67 3.65 -9.68 18.81
N THR A 68 4.25 -10.52 19.68
CA THR A 68 4.62 -10.16 21.06
C THR A 68 6.03 -9.57 21.17
N ASN A 69 6.92 -9.85 20.22
CA ASN A 69 8.31 -9.39 20.22
C ASN A 69 8.44 -7.98 19.61
N ARG A 70 7.91 -6.95 20.26
CA ARG A 70 7.94 -5.56 19.73
C ARG A 70 9.35 -4.97 19.63
N ILE A 71 10.26 -5.29 20.57
CA ILE A 71 11.60 -4.68 20.63
C ILE A 71 12.45 -4.98 19.38
N PRO A 72 12.62 -6.24 18.93
CA PRO A 72 13.34 -6.54 17.69
C PRO A 72 12.73 -5.85 16.47
N HIS A 73 11.39 -5.84 16.35
CA HIS A 73 10.72 -5.20 15.22
C HIS A 73 10.96 -3.69 15.19
N MET A 74 10.91 -3.02 16.35
CA MET A 74 11.20 -1.60 16.44
C MET A 74 12.65 -1.31 16.05
N HIS A 75 13.60 -2.12 16.52
CA HIS A 75 15.01 -1.99 16.17
C HIS A 75 15.24 -2.15 14.66
N ASP A 76 14.62 -3.16 14.03
CA ASP A 76 14.78 -3.38 12.59
C ASP A 76 14.12 -2.27 11.77
N CYS A 77 12.95 -1.76 12.19
CA CYS A 77 12.32 -0.59 11.58
C CYS A 77 13.16 0.68 11.73
N ALA A 78 13.84 0.87 12.86
CA ALA A 78 14.78 1.97 13.03
C ALA A 78 15.95 1.84 12.04
N LEU A 79 16.52 0.64 11.90
CA LEU A 79 17.56 0.38 10.92
C LEU A 79 17.10 0.67 9.50
N ILE A 80 15.89 0.24 9.14
CA ILE A 80 15.26 0.54 7.85
C ILE A 80 15.26 2.05 7.62
N LEU A 81 14.61 2.82 8.50
CA LEU A 81 14.50 4.29 8.35
C LEU A 81 15.85 5.02 8.37
N THR A 82 16.84 4.51 9.08
CA THR A 82 18.18 5.11 9.10
C THR A 82 18.95 4.89 7.79
N SER A 83 18.66 3.82 7.06
CA SER A 83 19.33 3.51 5.78
C SER A 83 18.48 3.84 4.55
N THR A 84 17.32 4.49 4.71
CA THR A 84 16.39 4.69 3.59
C THR A 84 16.97 5.67 2.56
N PRO A 85 17.00 5.29 1.28
CA PRO A 85 17.38 6.19 0.20
C PRO A 85 16.29 7.26 -0.07
N PRO A 86 16.60 8.35 -0.79
CA PRO A 86 15.62 9.40 -1.13
C PRO A 86 14.37 8.88 -1.86
N VAL A 87 14.53 7.81 -2.66
CA VAL A 87 13.42 7.11 -3.35
C VAL A 87 12.35 6.61 -2.36
N PHE A 88 12.74 6.20 -1.15
CA PHE A 88 11.82 5.77 -0.10
C PHE A 88 10.96 6.94 0.40
N ALA A 89 11.59 8.06 0.74
CA ALA A 89 10.87 9.25 1.20
C ALA A 89 9.90 9.75 0.12
N ALA A 90 10.32 9.74 -1.15
CA ALA A 90 9.44 10.08 -2.27
C ALA A 90 8.23 9.14 -2.39
N ALA A 91 8.40 7.85 -2.08
CA ALA A 91 7.30 6.88 -2.04
C ALA A 91 6.30 7.21 -0.93
N VAL A 92 6.81 7.53 0.27
CA VAL A 92 5.98 7.93 1.43
C VAL A 92 5.21 9.21 1.12
N ASP A 93 5.87 10.20 0.51
CA ASP A 93 5.31 11.48 0.07
C ASP A 93 4.28 11.36 -1.05
N GLY A 94 4.22 10.22 -1.76
CA GLY A 94 3.36 10.05 -2.94
C GLY A 94 3.87 10.75 -4.20
N THR A 95 5.12 11.22 -4.19
CA THR A 95 5.74 11.99 -5.29
C THR A 95 6.77 11.18 -6.08
N LEU A 96 6.91 9.88 -5.77
CA LEU A 96 7.93 9.04 -6.37
C LEU A 96 7.89 9.01 -7.89
N VAL A 97 6.71 8.76 -8.49
CA VAL A 97 6.61 8.64 -9.94
C VAL A 97 7.05 9.94 -10.62
N SER A 98 6.54 11.09 -10.18
CA SER A 98 6.86 12.38 -10.78
C SER A 98 8.33 12.77 -10.60
N ARG A 99 8.93 12.47 -9.43
CA ARG A 99 10.37 12.73 -9.19
C ARG A 99 11.28 11.84 -10.03
N MET A 100 10.91 10.58 -10.23
CA MET A 100 11.71 9.62 -10.98
C MET A 100 11.61 9.79 -12.50
N MET A 101 10.67 10.59 -13.01
CA MET A 101 10.66 10.92 -14.45
C MET A 101 11.87 11.78 -14.87
N SER A 102 12.61 12.34 -13.91
CA SER A 102 13.80 13.17 -14.12
C SER A 102 15.10 12.57 -13.60
N ASP A 103 15.06 11.41 -12.92
CA ASP A 103 16.19 10.82 -12.23
C ASP A 103 16.33 9.34 -12.62
N THR A 104 17.39 9.00 -13.38
CA THR A 104 17.58 7.67 -13.96
C THR A 104 18.49 6.75 -13.13
N ASP A 105 19.00 7.21 -11.98
CA ASP A 105 19.97 6.46 -11.20
C ASP A 105 19.28 5.51 -10.20
N LEU A 106 18.60 4.49 -10.74
CA LEU A 106 18.31 3.25 -10.02
C LEU A 106 19.07 2.13 -10.73
N GLU A 107 20.34 1.99 -10.36
CA GLU A 107 21.20 0.93 -10.84
C GLU A 107 20.62 -0.47 -10.55
N LYS A 108 21.05 -1.45 -11.34
CA LYS A 108 20.75 -2.87 -11.15
C LYS A 108 21.36 -3.36 -9.84
N GLN A 109 20.64 -3.16 -8.74
CA GLN A 109 21.06 -3.68 -7.45
C GLN A 109 20.56 -5.12 -7.30
N TYR A 110 21.51 -6.05 -7.27
CA TYR A 110 21.27 -7.48 -7.11
C TYR A 110 21.25 -7.85 -5.62
N GLN A 111 20.26 -7.35 -4.89
CA GLN A 111 20.04 -7.74 -3.49
C GLN A 111 18.54 -7.86 -3.17
N PRO A 112 18.19 -8.64 -2.13
CA PRO A 112 16.82 -8.70 -1.65
C PRO A 112 16.31 -7.29 -1.33
N SER A 113 15.08 -7.01 -1.73
CA SER A 113 14.57 -5.64 -1.73
C SER A 113 13.06 -5.59 -1.58
N ILE A 114 12.59 -4.40 -1.20
CA ILE A 114 11.18 -4.04 -1.27
C ILE A 114 10.98 -3.20 -2.52
N TYR A 115 9.98 -3.60 -3.30
CA TYR A 115 9.51 -2.84 -4.45
C TYR A 115 8.12 -2.27 -4.16
N ALA A 116 7.81 -1.16 -4.83
CA ALA A 116 6.49 -0.58 -4.86
C ALA A 116 6.01 -0.42 -6.31
N GLN A 117 4.71 -0.58 -6.51
CA GLN A 117 4.04 -0.35 -7.79
C GLN A 117 2.93 0.66 -7.57
N LEU A 118 2.95 1.77 -8.30
CA LEU A 118 2.06 2.91 -8.08
C LEU A 118 1.21 3.14 -9.32
N LEU A 119 -0.11 3.19 -9.15
CA LEU A 119 -1.06 3.44 -10.22
C LEU A 119 -1.12 4.94 -10.55
N THR A 120 -0.50 5.34 -11.66
CA THR A 120 -0.51 6.71 -12.15
C THR A 120 -0.60 6.75 -13.67
N ASP A 121 -0.88 7.93 -14.22
CA ASP A 121 -0.72 8.17 -15.64
C ASP A 121 0.75 8.36 -16.03
N ARG A 122 0.99 8.57 -17.33
CA ARG A 122 2.32 8.84 -17.90
C ARG A 122 3.04 10.08 -17.36
N TYR A 123 2.40 10.90 -16.54
CA TYR A 123 2.98 12.10 -15.93
C TYR A 123 3.12 11.94 -14.40
N GLY A 124 2.86 10.74 -13.86
CA GLY A 124 2.90 10.48 -12.43
C GLY A 124 1.68 11.00 -11.67
N LYS A 125 0.60 11.36 -12.37
CA LYS A 125 -0.65 11.82 -11.74
C LYS A 125 -1.54 10.60 -11.44
N PRO A 126 -1.92 10.35 -10.18
CA PRO A 126 -2.81 9.24 -9.85
C PRO A 126 -4.27 9.51 -10.25
N PRO A 127 -5.14 8.49 -10.25
CA PRO A 127 -6.57 8.71 -10.45
C PRO A 127 -7.17 9.60 -9.37
N SER A 128 -8.26 10.29 -9.70
CA SER A 128 -9.16 10.89 -8.72
C SER A 128 -10.04 9.84 -8.04
N LEU A 129 -10.76 10.22 -6.97
CA LEU A 129 -11.68 9.31 -6.30
C LEU A 129 -12.86 8.90 -7.17
N ASN A 130 -13.38 9.81 -8.01
CA ASN A 130 -14.45 9.46 -8.94
C ASN A 130 -13.96 8.49 -10.02
N GLN A 131 -12.76 8.69 -10.56
CA GLN A 131 -12.15 7.73 -11.48
C GLN A 131 -11.91 6.37 -10.81
N TYR A 132 -11.45 6.37 -9.56
CA TYR A 132 -11.24 5.14 -8.81
C TYR A 132 -12.55 4.41 -8.47
N LEU A 133 -13.65 5.15 -8.28
CA LEU A 133 -14.98 4.58 -8.15
C LEU A 133 -15.45 3.91 -9.45
N THR A 134 -15.21 4.53 -10.61
CA THR A 134 -15.51 3.91 -11.91
C THR A 134 -14.70 2.62 -12.12
N ILE A 135 -13.41 2.61 -11.74
CA ILE A 135 -12.59 1.39 -11.75
C ILE A 135 -13.21 0.31 -10.85
N ARG A 136 -13.66 0.68 -9.65
CA ARG A 136 -14.37 -0.22 -8.74
C ARG A 136 -15.63 -0.79 -9.38
N ASP A 137 -16.44 0.05 -10.01
CA ASP A 137 -17.70 -0.37 -10.65
C ASP A 137 -17.43 -1.41 -11.75
N MET A 138 -16.35 -1.25 -12.53
CA MET A 138 -15.89 -2.26 -13.49
C MET A 138 -15.43 -3.56 -12.84
N VAL A 139 -14.79 -3.50 -11.65
CA VAL A 139 -14.48 -4.71 -10.87
C VAL A 139 -15.76 -5.40 -10.41
N ALA A 140 -16.76 -4.64 -9.95
CA ALA A 140 -18.05 -5.19 -9.52
C ALA A 140 -18.82 -5.86 -10.68
N ASP A 141 -18.83 -5.24 -11.87
CA ASP A 141 -19.36 -5.85 -13.10
C ASP A 141 -18.63 -7.16 -13.42
N TYR A 142 -17.29 -7.15 -13.37
CA TYR A 142 -16.47 -8.34 -13.63
C TYR A 142 -16.76 -9.51 -12.67
N LEU A 143 -17.12 -9.20 -11.42
CA LEU A 143 -17.50 -10.18 -10.41
C LEU A 143 -18.88 -10.81 -10.64
N ALA A 144 -19.76 -10.21 -11.46
CA ALA A 144 -21.10 -10.73 -11.70
C ALA A 144 -21.09 -12.20 -12.16
N GLN A 145 -22.05 -13.00 -11.66
CA GLN A 145 -22.22 -14.40 -12.04
C GLN A 145 -23.15 -14.51 -13.27
N GLY A 146 -22.83 -15.42 -14.20
CA GLY A 146 -23.65 -15.70 -15.39
C GLY A 146 -23.37 -14.82 -16.61
N GLU A 147 -24.40 -14.59 -17.42
CA GLU A 147 -24.36 -13.81 -18.69
C GLU A 147 -24.24 -12.28 -18.48
N ALA A 148 -24.14 -11.82 -17.23
CA ALA A 148 -24.44 -10.43 -16.86
C ALA A 148 -23.28 -9.42 -16.93
N SER A 149 -22.02 -9.83 -17.13
CA SER A 149 -20.93 -8.84 -17.26
C SER A 149 -20.78 -8.42 -18.72
N GLU A 150 -21.04 -7.15 -18.99
CA GLU A 150 -20.94 -6.55 -20.32
C GLU A 150 -19.48 -6.47 -20.81
N HIS A 151 -18.53 -6.42 -19.87
CA HIS A 151 -17.13 -6.09 -20.11
C HIS A 151 -16.16 -7.26 -19.90
N ALA A 152 -16.59 -8.35 -19.27
CA ALA A 152 -15.68 -9.41 -18.81
C ALA A 152 -14.80 -10.00 -19.92
N TRP A 153 -15.36 -10.27 -21.10
CA TRP A 153 -14.58 -10.84 -22.20
C TRP A 153 -13.52 -9.86 -22.70
N GLN A 154 -13.86 -8.58 -22.82
CA GLN A 154 -12.96 -7.52 -23.26
C GLN A 154 -11.82 -7.35 -22.25
N LEU A 155 -12.13 -7.32 -20.96
CA LEU A 155 -11.16 -7.24 -19.87
C LEU A 155 -10.21 -8.45 -19.85
N ASP A 156 -10.76 -9.66 -19.97
CA ASP A 156 -9.95 -10.89 -20.00
C ASP A 156 -8.98 -10.95 -21.18
N ASN A 157 -9.23 -10.18 -22.24
CA ASN A 157 -8.43 -10.15 -23.47
C ASN A 157 -7.57 -8.88 -23.64
N ILE A 158 -7.44 -8.05 -22.61
CA ILE A 158 -6.47 -6.94 -22.62
C ILE A 158 -5.03 -7.47 -22.60
N SER A 159 -4.75 -8.42 -21.72
CA SER A 159 -3.44 -9.05 -21.52
C SER A 159 -3.51 -10.58 -21.64
N PRO A 160 -2.46 -11.27 -22.13
CA PRO A 160 -2.41 -12.73 -22.15
C PRO A 160 -2.50 -13.35 -20.73
N PRO A 161 -2.98 -14.60 -20.59
CA PRO A 161 -3.55 -15.45 -21.65
C PRO A 161 -4.95 -14.98 -22.08
N LEU A 162 -5.22 -15.06 -23.38
CA LEU A 162 -6.49 -14.65 -23.98
C LEU A 162 -7.59 -15.69 -23.69
N VAL A 163 -8.82 -15.23 -23.55
CA VAL A 163 -10.00 -16.04 -23.20
C VAL A 163 -10.97 -16.07 -24.38
N THR A 164 -11.42 -17.26 -24.78
CA THR A 164 -12.41 -17.38 -25.84
C THR A 164 -13.76 -16.78 -25.42
N LYS A 165 -14.50 -16.21 -26.37
CA LYS A 165 -15.82 -15.62 -26.09
C LYS A 165 -16.78 -16.64 -25.47
N GLN A 166 -16.77 -17.88 -25.97
CA GLN A 166 -17.57 -18.98 -25.43
C GLN A 166 -17.25 -19.28 -23.96
N ALA A 167 -15.97 -19.38 -23.58
CA ALA A 167 -15.59 -19.62 -22.19
C ALA A 167 -16.04 -18.47 -21.28
N SER A 168 -15.87 -17.22 -21.72
CA SER A 168 -16.34 -16.05 -20.97
C SER A 168 -17.87 -16.03 -20.80
N MET A 169 -18.63 -16.40 -21.84
CA MET A 169 -20.09 -16.54 -21.77
C MET A 169 -20.52 -17.63 -20.79
N GLN A 170 -19.73 -18.68 -20.65
CA GLN A 170 -19.93 -19.75 -19.65
C GLN A 170 -19.50 -19.33 -18.22
N GLY A 171 -19.16 -18.06 -18.01
CA GLY A 171 -18.80 -17.52 -16.70
C GLY A 171 -17.32 -17.67 -16.33
N TYR A 172 -16.45 -18.08 -17.26
CA TYR A 172 -15.01 -18.03 -17.04
C TYR A 172 -14.56 -16.58 -16.86
N ARG A 173 -13.67 -16.36 -15.90
CA ARG A 173 -13.06 -15.06 -15.59
C ARG A 173 -11.59 -15.27 -15.27
N LYS A 174 -10.68 -14.80 -16.15
CA LYS A 174 -9.22 -14.99 -16.04
C LYS A 174 -8.69 -14.70 -14.63
N TYR A 175 -9.11 -13.58 -14.04
CA TYR A 175 -8.62 -13.12 -12.75
C TYR A 175 -9.27 -13.82 -11.56
N LEU A 176 -10.40 -14.52 -11.74
CA LEU A 176 -11.05 -15.28 -10.67
C LEU A 176 -10.71 -16.77 -10.73
N HIS A 177 -10.09 -17.22 -11.82
CA HIS A 177 -9.83 -18.63 -12.05
C HIS A 177 -8.49 -19.07 -11.48
N THR A 178 -8.50 -20.20 -10.76
CA THR A 178 -7.28 -20.95 -10.41
C THR A 178 -7.36 -22.32 -11.10
N SER A 179 -7.98 -23.31 -10.46
CA SER A 179 -8.48 -24.55 -11.08
C SER A 179 -9.98 -24.46 -11.39
N SER A 180 -10.68 -23.64 -10.62
CA SER A 180 -12.07 -23.25 -10.79
C SER A 180 -12.22 -21.79 -10.37
N ARG A 181 -13.45 -21.25 -10.41
CA ARG A 181 -13.71 -19.90 -9.90
C ARG A 181 -13.41 -19.86 -8.39
N SER A 182 -12.42 -19.07 -8.00
CA SER A 182 -11.92 -19.01 -6.62
C SER A 182 -12.78 -18.10 -5.76
N ALA A 183 -13.48 -18.69 -4.77
CA ALA A 183 -14.24 -17.95 -3.77
C ALA A 183 -13.36 -16.93 -3.02
N LYS A 184 -12.12 -17.28 -2.72
CA LYS A 184 -11.15 -16.39 -2.07
C LYS A 184 -10.80 -15.16 -2.91
N ARG A 185 -10.70 -15.32 -4.23
CA ARG A 185 -10.44 -14.19 -5.15
C ARG A 185 -11.65 -13.27 -5.25
N VAL A 186 -12.85 -13.85 -5.31
CA VAL A 186 -14.11 -13.10 -5.26
C VAL A 186 -14.19 -12.27 -3.98
N GLU A 187 -14.06 -12.90 -2.81
CA GLU A 187 -14.11 -12.22 -1.50
C GLU A 187 -13.08 -11.08 -1.39
N THR A 188 -11.88 -11.29 -1.94
CA THR A 188 -10.82 -10.27 -1.91
C THR A 188 -11.18 -9.07 -2.80
N LEU A 189 -11.71 -9.29 -4.00
CA LEU A 189 -12.14 -8.21 -4.87
C LEU A 189 -13.40 -7.52 -4.33
N ASP A 190 -14.29 -8.25 -3.65
CA ASP A 190 -15.39 -7.64 -2.90
C ASP A 190 -14.85 -6.72 -1.79
N ARG A 191 -13.86 -7.16 -1.00
CA ARG A 191 -13.20 -6.30 0.01
C ARG A 191 -12.56 -5.06 -0.62
N PHE A 192 -11.89 -5.23 -1.76
CA PHE A 192 -11.36 -4.11 -2.53
C PHE A 192 -12.48 -3.12 -2.90
N CYS A 193 -13.58 -3.62 -3.47
CA CYS A 193 -14.71 -2.79 -3.85
C CYS A 193 -15.32 -2.03 -2.68
N HIS A 194 -15.49 -2.68 -1.53
CA HIS A 194 -15.97 -2.04 -0.30
C HIS A 194 -14.99 -0.99 0.21
N GLY A 195 -13.68 -1.25 0.19
CA GLY A 195 -12.65 -0.31 0.60
C GLY A 195 -12.66 0.97 -0.23
N VAL A 196 -12.74 0.85 -1.56
CA VAL A 196 -12.85 2.00 -2.47
C VAL A 196 -14.13 2.81 -2.21
N GLN A 197 -15.28 2.13 -2.07
CA GLN A 197 -16.56 2.78 -1.79
C GLN A 197 -16.54 3.53 -0.45
N ALA A 198 -15.99 2.91 0.61
CA ALA A 198 -15.88 3.54 1.92
C ALA A 198 -15.01 4.80 1.85
N ARG A 199 -13.86 4.72 1.19
CA ARG A 199 -12.95 5.87 0.98
C ARG A 199 -13.64 7.00 0.20
N TRP A 200 -14.46 6.67 -0.79
CA TRP A 200 -15.25 7.66 -1.54
C TRP A 200 -16.30 8.33 -0.66
N LEU A 201 -17.05 7.55 0.14
CA LEU A 201 -18.09 8.07 1.04
C LEU A 201 -17.50 8.99 2.12
N GLU A 202 -16.35 8.63 2.68
CA GLU A 202 -15.67 9.42 3.70
C GLU A 202 -15.08 10.74 3.17
N THR A 203 -14.85 10.83 1.85
CA THR A 203 -14.23 12.00 1.23
C THR A 203 -15.28 13.06 0.83
N PRO A 204 -15.10 14.35 1.19
CA PRO A 204 -16.00 15.42 0.79
C PRO A 204 -16.17 15.52 -0.72
N ALA A 205 -17.40 15.78 -1.18
CA ALA A 205 -17.73 15.84 -2.61
C ALA A 205 -16.86 16.83 -3.39
N SER A 206 -16.51 17.97 -2.77
CA SER A 206 -15.71 19.04 -3.38
C SER A 206 -14.30 18.63 -3.80
N VAL A 207 -13.77 17.51 -3.30
CA VAL A 207 -12.40 17.04 -3.61
C VAL A 207 -12.37 15.67 -4.30
N ARG A 208 -13.53 15.10 -4.69
CA ARG A 208 -13.59 13.76 -5.29
C ARG A 208 -13.04 13.69 -6.71
N ASP A 209 -13.03 14.81 -7.44
CA ASP A 209 -12.40 14.94 -8.76
C ASP A 209 -10.92 15.37 -8.68
N THR A 210 -10.42 15.63 -7.46
CA THR A 210 -9.00 15.89 -7.27
C THR A 210 -8.25 14.56 -7.30
N PRO A 211 -7.13 14.45 -8.04
CA PRO A 211 -6.23 13.30 -7.99
C PRO A 211 -5.84 12.96 -6.55
N PHE A 212 -5.61 11.67 -6.28
CA PHE A 212 -5.06 11.30 -4.99
C PHE A 212 -3.74 12.03 -4.70
N GLU A 213 -3.54 12.45 -3.46
CA GLU A 213 -2.22 12.92 -2.99
C GLU A 213 -1.22 11.75 -2.94
N TYR A 214 -1.75 10.54 -2.70
CA TYR A 214 -0.98 9.31 -2.59
C TYR A 214 -1.54 8.26 -3.56
N PRO A 215 -0.77 7.86 -4.59
CA PRO A 215 -1.23 6.88 -5.56
C PRO A 215 -1.63 5.54 -4.90
N PRO A 216 -2.75 4.93 -5.32
CA PRO A 216 -3.02 3.54 -5.00
C PRO A 216 -1.88 2.67 -5.51
N GLY A 217 -1.47 1.67 -4.73
CA GLY A 217 -0.30 0.87 -5.10
C GLY A 217 -0.23 -0.49 -4.47
N GLU A 218 0.90 -1.14 -4.69
CA GLU A 218 1.27 -2.45 -4.17
C GLU A 218 2.70 -2.34 -3.63
N CYS A 219 2.99 -3.09 -2.58
CA CYS A 219 4.31 -3.13 -1.97
C CYS A 219 4.64 -4.57 -1.65
N GLY A 220 5.81 -5.05 -2.08
CA GLY A 220 6.17 -6.45 -1.94
C GLY A 220 7.66 -6.68 -1.77
N TYR A 221 7.98 -7.83 -1.19
CA TYR A 221 9.34 -8.34 -1.09
C TYR A 221 9.75 -9.16 -2.32
N SER A 222 11.01 -9.06 -2.72
CA SER A 222 11.64 -10.04 -3.61
C SER A 222 13.12 -10.23 -3.29
N LYS A 223 13.61 -11.48 -3.45
CA LYS A 223 15.06 -11.77 -3.51
C LYS A 223 15.69 -11.20 -4.79
N ASP A 224 14.92 -11.19 -5.89
CA ASP A 224 15.32 -10.66 -7.19
C ASP A 224 14.20 -9.73 -7.69
N SER A 225 14.29 -8.46 -7.28
CA SER A 225 13.26 -7.48 -7.64
C SER A 225 13.21 -7.20 -9.13
N HIS A 226 14.33 -7.28 -9.87
CA HIS A 226 14.32 -7.05 -11.32
C HIS A 226 13.52 -8.11 -12.06
N ALA A 227 13.75 -9.38 -11.76
CA ALA A 227 12.97 -10.48 -12.33
C ALA A 227 11.50 -10.38 -11.91
N ARG A 228 11.24 -10.05 -10.64
CA ARG A 228 9.87 -9.91 -10.13
C ARG A 228 9.11 -8.76 -10.79
N LEU A 229 9.74 -7.62 -10.98
CA LEU A 229 9.15 -6.46 -11.66
C LEU A 229 8.92 -6.76 -13.15
N ALA A 230 9.83 -7.50 -13.80
CA ALA A 230 9.60 -7.99 -15.17
C ALA A 230 8.37 -8.92 -15.27
N GLN A 231 8.19 -9.83 -14.30
CA GLN A 231 6.98 -10.66 -14.22
C GLN A 231 5.71 -9.84 -14.04
N HIS A 232 5.74 -8.79 -13.21
CA HIS A 232 4.61 -7.88 -13.04
C HIS A 232 4.28 -7.15 -14.35
N ARG A 233 5.29 -6.60 -15.07
CA ARG A 233 5.08 -5.97 -16.39
C ARG A 233 4.49 -6.93 -17.43
N ALA A 234 4.79 -8.22 -17.32
CA ALA A 234 4.26 -9.25 -18.19
C ALA A 234 2.90 -9.81 -17.72
N HIS A 235 2.33 -9.29 -16.63
CA HIS A 235 1.10 -9.80 -15.98
C HIS A 235 1.18 -11.29 -15.60
N GLN A 236 2.40 -11.79 -15.38
CA GLN A 236 2.66 -13.18 -14.95
C GLN A 236 2.67 -13.33 -13.43
N SER A 237 2.50 -12.23 -12.69
CA SER A 237 2.49 -12.24 -11.24
C SER A 237 1.17 -12.77 -10.67
N TYR A 238 1.23 -13.29 -9.45
CA TYR A 238 0.04 -13.77 -8.72
C TYR A 238 -0.85 -12.64 -8.16
N ASN A 239 -0.52 -11.35 -8.36
CA ASN A 239 -1.35 -10.25 -7.87
C ASN A 239 -2.49 -9.93 -8.86
N TYR A 240 -3.50 -10.80 -8.85
CA TYR A 240 -4.66 -10.69 -9.73
C TYR A 240 -5.51 -9.43 -9.51
N VAL A 241 -5.46 -8.79 -8.32
CA VAL A 241 -6.19 -7.54 -8.06
C VAL A 241 -5.55 -6.40 -8.84
N MET A 242 -4.24 -6.23 -8.69
CA MET A 242 -3.45 -5.22 -9.40
C MET A 242 -3.57 -5.37 -10.92
N ASN A 243 -3.38 -6.60 -11.42
CA ASN A 243 -3.42 -6.89 -12.85
C ASN A 243 -4.83 -6.67 -13.45
N LEU A 244 -5.90 -7.04 -12.73
CA LEU A 244 -7.27 -6.75 -13.17
C LEU A 244 -7.52 -5.23 -13.24
N VAL A 245 -7.09 -4.47 -12.23
CA VAL A 245 -7.25 -3.01 -12.20
C VAL A 245 -6.50 -2.34 -13.36
N GLU A 246 -5.30 -2.78 -13.68
CA GLU A 246 -4.53 -2.27 -14.82
C GLU A 246 -5.16 -2.63 -16.18
N ASP A 247 -5.68 -3.84 -16.34
CA ASP A 247 -6.45 -4.23 -17.53
C ASP A 247 -7.73 -3.37 -17.67
N ILE A 248 -8.43 -3.10 -16.55
CA ILE A 248 -9.60 -2.20 -16.51
C ILE A 248 -9.20 -0.78 -16.94
N CYS A 249 -8.12 -0.23 -16.39
CA CYS A 249 -7.67 1.12 -16.75
C CYS A 249 -7.32 1.21 -18.24
N THR A 250 -6.70 0.15 -18.79
CA THR A 250 -6.39 0.05 -20.21
C THR A 250 -7.66 -0.02 -21.06
N TYR A 251 -8.67 -0.80 -20.64
CA TYR A 251 -9.96 -0.86 -21.31
C TYR A 251 -10.66 0.50 -21.33
N ILE A 252 -10.81 1.14 -20.17
CA ILE A 252 -11.45 2.45 -19.98
C ILE A 252 -10.76 3.54 -20.83
N HIS A 253 -9.42 3.51 -20.92
CA HIS A 253 -8.69 4.43 -21.78
C HIS A 253 -8.95 4.16 -23.28
N ARG A 254 -8.90 2.90 -23.71
CA ARG A 254 -9.15 2.51 -25.12
C ARG A 254 -10.56 2.81 -25.59
N THR A 255 -11.54 2.81 -24.67
CA THR A 255 -12.94 3.16 -24.96
C THR A 255 -13.24 4.64 -24.72
N CYS A 256 -12.21 5.46 -24.46
CA CYS A 256 -12.31 6.91 -24.25
C CYS A 256 -13.22 7.33 -23.09
N ILE A 257 -13.45 6.45 -22.11
CA ILE A 257 -14.13 6.81 -20.86
C ILE A 257 -13.22 7.71 -20.04
N PHE A 258 -11.92 7.40 -19.98
CA PHE A 258 -10.89 8.30 -19.46
C PHE A 258 -9.96 8.76 -20.58
N GLU A 259 -9.59 10.04 -20.52
CA GLU A 259 -8.49 10.55 -21.35
C GLU A 259 -7.15 9.97 -20.90
N GLN A 260 -6.96 9.80 -19.58
CA GLN A 260 -5.71 9.29 -19.01
C GLN A 260 -5.63 7.76 -19.11
N HIS A 261 -4.44 7.26 -19.41
CA HIS A 261 -4.11 5.85 -19.26
C HIS A 261 -3.35 5.64 -17.95
N PHE A 262 -4.01 5.03 -16.96
CA PHE A 262 -3.38 4.69 -15.70
C PHE A 262 -2.71 3.30 -15.79
N THR A 263 -1.44 3.21 -15.43
CA THR A 263 -0.62 1.99 -15.42
C THR A 263 0.18 1.87 -14.13
N MET A 264 0.73 0.69 -13.84
CA MET A 264 1.57 0.45 -12.67
C MET A 264 3.02 0.88 -12.94
N HIS A 265 3.47 1.93 -12.25
CA HIS A 265 4.86 2.37 -12.27
C HIS A 265 5.65 1.70 -11.14
N GLN A 266 6.77 1.07 -11.48
CA GLN A 266 7.45 0.12 -10.61
C GLN A 266 8.81 0.65 -10.14
N PHE A 267 9.09 0.53 -8.84
CA PHE A 267 10.32 1.03 -8.23
C PHE A 267 10.84 0.07 -7.17
N ILE A 268 12.16 -0.02 -7.04
CA ILE A 268 12.79 -0.56 -5.83
C ILE A 268 12.89 0.59 -4.84
N ILE A 269 12.27 0.45 -3.67
CA ILE A 269 12.19 1.53 -2.67
C ILE A 269 13.05 1.28 -1.44
N TYR A 270 13.49 0.04 -1.22
CA TYR A 270 14.38 -0.30 -0.11
C TYR A 270 15.20 -1.55 -0.40
N LEU A 271 16.42 -1.56 0.12
CA LEU A 271 17.40 -2.62 -0.04
C LEU A 271 17.63 -3.31 1.29
N ILE A 272 17.34 -4.59 1.34
CA ILE A 272 17.42 -5.37 2.56
C ILE A 272 18.85 -5.82 2.75
N PHE A 273 19.41 -5.56 3.93
CA PHE A 273 20.80 -5.86 4.24
C PHE A 273 20.96 -6.80 5.44
N LYS A 274 19.85 -7.27 6.02
CA LYS A 274 19.83 -8.33 7.03
C LYS A 274 18.71 -9.34 6.73
N PRO A 275 18.92 -10.64 6.99
CA PRO A 275 17.90 -11.65 6.75
C PRO A 275 16.62 -11.41 7.56
N ASP A 276 16.77 -11.04 8.84
CA ASP A 276 15.64 -10.85 9.77
C ASP A 276 14.74 -9.67 9.39
N GLN A 277 15.28 -8.71 8.62
CA GLN A 277 14.50 -7.57 8.13
C GLN A 277 13.42 -7.97 7.12
N ALA A 278 13.61 -9.07 6.36
CA ALA A 278 12.81 -9.32 5.16
C ALA A 278 11.30 -9.35 5.43
N ALA A 279 10.88 -9.98 6.53
CA ALA A 279 9.48 -10.03 6.91
C ALA A 279 8.97 -8.67 7.39
N ILE A 280 9.68 -8.06 8.35
CA ILE A 280 9.21 -6.86 9.04
C ILE A 280 9.23 -5.63 8.13
N VAL A 281 10.20 -5.54 7.21
CA VAL A 281 10.29 -4.44 6.26
C VAL A 281 9.14 -4.46 5.25
N GLU A 282 8.73 -5.64 4.75
CA GLU A 282 7.58 -5.73 3.86
C GLU A 282 6.30 -5.27 4.58
N ILE A 283 6.11 -5.67 5.85
CA ILE A 283 4.98 -5.25 6.68
C ILE A 283 5.02 -3.74 6.91
N PHE A 284 6.15 -3.23 7.38
CA PHE A 284 6.33 -1.83 7.72
C PHE A 284 6.10 -0.93 6.50
N CYS A 285 6.71 -1.25 5.35
CA CYS A 285 6.51 -0.50 4.11
C CYS A 285 5.07 -0.59 3.60
N SER A 286 4.44 -1.77 3.64
CA SER A 286 3.04 -1.91 3.22
C SER A 286 2.09 -1.08 4.07
N GLY A 287 2.33 -1.05 5.40
CA GLY A 287 1.60 -0.23 6.34
C GLY A 287 1.83 1.26 6.11
N LEU A 288 3.09 1.69 6.05
CA LEU A 288 3.50 3.08 5.86
C LEU A 288 2.94 3.68 4.56
N LEU A 289 2.95 2.90 3.47
CA LEU A 289 2.37 3.29 2.19
C LEU A 289 0.85 3.06 2.13
N GLN A 290 0.25 2.40 3.12
CA GLN A 290 -1.18 2.13 3.21
C GLN A 290 -1.77 1.45 1.96
N VAL A 291 -1.04 0.52 1.35
CA VAL A 291 -1.34 -0.07 0.04
C VAL A 291 -2.33 -1.25 0.09
N TRP A 292 -3.15 -1.37 1.14
CA TRP A 292 -4.03 -2.50 1.35
C TRP A 292 -5.27 -2.45 0.44
N ALA A 293 -5.71 -3.60 -0.07
CA ALA A 293 -6.91 -3.68 -0.87
C ALA A 293 -8.18 -3.35 -0.05
N GLU A 294 -8.26 -3.89 1.17
CA GLU A 294 -9.45 -3.81 2.05
C GLU A 294 -9.84 -2.40 2.50
N ASN A 295 -8.92 -1.43 2.46
CA ASN A 295 -9.20 -0.04 2.82
C ASN A 295 -9.26 0.89 1.59
N GLY A 296 -9.21 0.35 0.37
CA GLY A 296 -9.16 1.13 -0.86
C GLY A 296 -7.88 1.96 -1.00
N GLY A 297 -6.81 1.58 -0.29
CA GLY A 297 -5.52 2.23 -0.32
C GLY A 297 -4.59 1.70 -1.40
N GLY A 298 -4.81 0.47 -1.87
CA GLY A 298 -4.00 -0.15 -2.91
C GLY A 298 -4.45 -1.56 -3.29
N PHE A 299 -3.48 -2.42 -3.58
CA PHE A 299 -3.67 -3.74 -4.19
C PHE A 299 -2.98 -4.86 -3.41
N ASN A 300 -2.44 -4.60 -2.21
CA ASN A 300 -1.97 -5.64 -1.31
C ASN A 300 -3.18 -6.42 -0.76
N ALA A 301 -3.42 -7.58 -1.34
CA ALA A 301 -4.48 -8.51 -0.94
C ALA A 301 -4.02 -9.63 -0.01
N TYR A 302 -2.71 -9.90 0.01
CA TYR A 302 -2.11 -10.93 0.84
C TYR A 302 -1.30 -10.28 1.97
N PRO A 303 -1.32 -10.82 3.20
CA PRO A 303 -0.55 -10.24 4.29
C PRO A 303 0.95 -10.20 3.96
N ALA A 304 1.53 -9.00 4.06
CA ALA A 304 2.96 -8.75 3.90
C ALA A 304 3.79 -9.59 4.90
N GLY A 305 5.04 -9.87 4.58
CA GLY A 305 5.99 -10.59 5.43
C GLY A 305 5.82 -12.10 5.44
N ARG A 306 4.81 -12.65 4.75
CA ARG A 306 4.56 -14.12 4.69
C ARG A 306 5.34 -14.83 3.59
N SER A 307 5.75 -14.12 2.54
CA SER A 307 6.39 -14.70 1.35
C SER A 307 7.87 -14.35 1.24
N VAL A 308 8.58 -14.40 2.37
CA VAL A 308 9.98 -13.94 2.48
C VAL A 308 11.00 -15.06 2.66
N GLU A 309 10.57 -16.32 2.59
CA GLU A 309 11.43 -17.51 2.83
C GLU A 309 12.66 -17.54 1.91
N SER A 310 12.59 -16.93 0.72
CA SER A 310 13.74 -16.86 -0.18
C SER A 310 14.91 -16.04 0.39
N ALA A 311 14.69 -15.18 1.39
CA ALA A 311 15.76 -14.46 2.11
C ALA A 311 16.72 -15.42 2.82
N ARG A 312 16.21 -16.55 3.32
CA ARG A 312 17.00 -17.59 4.00
C ARG A 312 17.87 -18.41 3.05
N ARG A 313 17.71 -18.22 1.73
CA ARG A 313 18.49 -18.91 0.68
C ARG A 313 19.72 -18.12 0.25
N LEU A 314 20.04 -17.01 0.91
CA LEU A 314 21.30 -16.30 0.70
C LEU A 314 22.30 -16.76 1.77
N SER A 315 23.56 -16.83 1.38
CA SER A 315 24.67 -17.16 2.26
C SER A 315 25.01 -16.01 3.21
N ASP A 316 25.68 -16.33 4.32
CA ASP A 316 26.18 -15.33 5.27
C ASP A 316 27.16 -14.35 4.62
N VAL A 317 27.89 -14.80 3.59
CA VAL A 317 28.81 -13.96 2.82
C VAL A 317 28.03 -12.90 2.03
N GLU A 318 26.96 -13.29 1.32
CA GLU A 318 26.08 -12.34 0.62
C GLU A 318 25.48 -11.32 1.60
N TRP A 319 24.94 -11.77 2.73
CA TRP A 319 24.40 -10.87 3.75
C TRP A 319 25.45 -9.93 4.33
N SER A 320 26.67 -10.41 4.54
CA SER A 320 27.79 -9.58 5.02
C SER A 320 28.15 -8.49 4.01
N LEU A 321 28.10 -8.79 2.71
CA LEU A 321 28.31 -7.81 1.65
C LEU A 321 27.20 -6.77 1.62
N HIS A 322 25.93 -7.17 1.72
CA HIS A 322 24.81 -6.24 1.77
C HIS A 322 24.88 -5.33 3.02
N ALA A 323 25.19 -5.88 4.19
CA ALA A 323 25.37 -5.11 5.42
C ALA A 323 26.54 -4.12 5.32
N ARG A 324 27.65 -4.51 4.68
CA ARG A 324 28.78 -3.62 4.42
C ARG A 324 28.37 -2.49 3.47
N HIS A 325 27.68 -2.81 2.38
CA HIS A 325 27.19 -1.82 1.42
C HIS A 325 26.27 -0.81 2.11
N ALA A 326 25.29 -1.26 2.89
CA ALA A 326 24.41 -0.37 3.66
C ALA A 326 25.18 0.56 4.61
N ARG A 327 26.26 0.09 5.24
CA ARG A 327 27.08 0.93 6.13
C ARG A 327 27.93 1.98 5.41
N LEU A 328 28.40 1.68 4.20
CA LEU A 328 29.34 2.52 3.46
C LEU A 328 28.66 3.46 2.47
N GLU A 329 27.61 2.99 1.82
CA GLU A 329 26.97 3.65 0.67
C GLU A 329 25.59 4.26 1.01
N SER A 330 25.12 4.12 2.26
CA SER A 330 23.87 4.74 2.72
C SER A 330 24.11 5.67 3.91
N SER A 331 23.07 6.42 4.28
CA SER A 331 23.04 7.32 5.44
C SER A 331 22.91 6.61 6.80
N LEU A 332 22.98 5.27 6.83
CA LEU A 332 22.77 4.43 8.01
C LEU A 332 23.56 4.90 9.25
N ILE A 333 24.88 5.06 9.13
CA ILE A 333 25.74 5.38 10.29
C ILE A 333 25.49 6.79 10.82
N GLU A 334 25.31 7.76 9.92
CA GLU A 334 25.03 9.15 10.28
C GLU A 334 23.67 9.26 10.99
N ASN A 335 22.63 8.65 10.42
CA ASN A 335 21.30 8.68 10.98
C ASN A 335 21.20 7.93 12.32
N LEU A 336 21.92 6.82 12.50
CA LEU A 336 21.97 6.13 13.78
C LEU A 336 22.56 7.01 14.89
N ARG A 337 23.65 7.73 14.62
CA ARG A 337 24.25 8.67 15.59
C ARG A 337 23.28 9.77 15.99
N LEU A 338 22.55 10.33 15.02
CA LEU A 338 21.54 11.35 15.29
C LEU A 338 20.40 10.82 16.17
N GLN A 339 19.94 9.59 15.92
CA GLN A 339 18.89 8.98 16.74
C GLN A 339 19.37 8.66 18.17
N GLN A 340 20.65 8.30 18.34
CA GLN A 340 21.24 8.10 19.67
C GLN A 340 21.29 9.40 20.47
N GLN A 341 21.77 10.49 19.87
CA GLN A 341 21.82 11.81 20.50
C GLN A 341 20.43 12.26 20.98
N ARG A 342 19.41 12.11 20.13
CA ARG A 342 18.02 12.45 20.47
C ARG A 342 17.40 11.58 21.57
N ALA A 343 17.93 10.38 21.81
CA ALA A 343 17.46 9.52 22.90
C ALA A 343 18.13 9.84 24.24
N GLU A 344 19.24 10.59 24.22
CA GLU A 344 20.00 11.04 25.38
C GLU A 344 19.55 12.44 25.87
N GLU A 345 18.87 13.21 25.01
CA GLU A 345 18.14 14.45 25.32
C GLU A 345 16.76 14.16 25.95
#